data_AF-A0A3D5J0I9-F1
#
_entry.id   AF-A0A3D5J0I9-F1
#
_cell.length_a   1.000
_cell.length_b   1.000
_cell.length_c   1.000
_cell.angle_alpha   90.00
_cell.angle_beta   90.00
_cell.angle_gamma   90.00
#
_symmetry.space_group_name_H-M   'P 1'
#
loop_
_entity.id
_entity.type
_entity.pdbx_description
1 polymer ?
#
loop_
_entity_poly.entity_id
_entity_poly.type
_entity_poly.pdbx_seq_one_letter_code
_entity_poly.pdbx_strand_id
1 'polypeptide(L)'
;VALFYADFHPRPGKRGGAWMTEYKSQYVKNKKEERPHVSIVCNFTKPTKSEPSLLTFNEVTTLFHEFGHALHGMLANTVYPSLSGPNVYWDFVELPSQVLENWCYEKEALQLFAKHYKTDEAIPMELVEKIKESSNFQEGMQTLRQLSFGMLDLSWHAINPSDIDDVKMHENKAFEATKLYPDVPENCMSTAFSHIFQGGYSAGYYSYKWAEVLDADAFEYFKEQGIFSKEVADKFKNNILSMGGTEHPMTLYKRFRGKEPQPDALLKRAGLIEK
;
A
#
# COMPACT_ATOMS: atom_id res chain seq x y z
N VAL A 1 7.12 0.25 -22.07
CA VAL A 1 6.41 0.07 -20.79
C VAL A 1 6.84 -1.26 -20.19
N ALA A 2 6.09 -2.37 -20.14
CA ALA A 2 6.52 -3.55 -19.36
C ALA A 2 6.00 -4.91 -19.87
N LEU A 3 6.49 -6.01 -19.29
CA LEU A 3 5.78 -7.30 -19.21
C LEU A 3 5.12 -7.41 -17.83
N PHE A 4 3.83 -7.73 -17.80
CA PHE A 4 3.02 -7.84 -16.59
C PHE A 4 2.43 -9.24 -16.44
N TYR A 5 2.64 -9.87 -15.28
CA TYR A 5 2.09 -11.18 -14.93
C TYR A 5 1.06 -11.03 -13.81
N ALA A 6 -0.06 -11.72 -13.94
CA ALA A 6 -1.15 -11.68 -12.97
C ALA A 6 -1.38 -13.08 -12.38
N ASP A 7 -1.20 -13.22 -11.07
CA ASP A 7 -1.42 -14.47 -10.34
C ASP A 7 -2.38 -14.24 -9.16
N PHE A 8 -3.68 -14.28 -9.45
CA PHE A 8 -4.70 -13.85 -8.49
C PHE A 8 -5.25 -14.94 -7.58
N HIS A 9 -5.00 -16.22 -7.87
CA HIS A 9 -5.74 -17.30 -7.22
C HIS A 9 -4.89 -18.13 -6.25
N PRO A 10 -5.48 -18.62 -5.15
CA PRO A 10 -4.79 -19.49 -4.21
C PRO A 10 -4.52 -20.88 -4.80
N ARG A 11 -3.43 -21.50 -4.35
CA ARG A 11 -3.05 -22.90 -4.68
C ARG A 11 -2.07 -23.45 -3.64
N PRO A 12 -1.98 -24.79 -3.46
CA PRO A 12 -0.93 -25.39 -2.66
C PRO A 12 0.46 -24.89 -3.05
N GLY A 13 1.28 -24.54 -2.05
CA GLY A 13 2.64 -24.00 -2.25
C GLY A 13 2.71 -22.49 -2.48
N LYS A 14 1.57 -21.78 -2.62
CA LYS A 14 1.53 -20.30 -2.67
C LYS A 14 1.27 -19.76 -1.26
N ARG A 15 2.08 -18.79 -0.83
CA ARG A 15 1.87 -18.08 0.45
C ARG A 15 0.60 -17.20 0.38
N GLY A 16 -0.06 -17.03 1.53
CA GLY A 16 -1.19 -16.10 1.68
C GLY A 16 -0.77 -14.63 1.58
N GLY A 17 -1.74 -13.73 1.43
CA GLY A 17 -1.53 -12.28 1.28
C GLY A 17 -1.59 -11.81 -0.17
N ALA A 18 -1.13 -10.59 -0.41
CA ALA A 18 -0.91 -10.02 -1.74
C ALA A 18 0.46 -9.34 -1.76
N TRP A 19 1.08 -9.30 -2.94
CA TRP A 19 2.36 -8.61 -3.15
C TRP A 19 2.63 -8.38 -4.64
N MET A 20 3.51 -7.41 -4.90
CA MET A 20 4.13 -7.17 -6.20
C MET A 20 5.56 -7.75 -6.22
N THR A 21 5.99 -8.30 -7.36
CA THR A 21 7.38 -8.71 -7.59
C THR A 21 7.91 -8.10 -8.88
N GLU A 22 9.13 -7.58 -8.83
CA GLU A 22 9.90 -7.19 -10.01
C GLU A 22 10.93 -8.29 -10.33
N TYR A 23 10.76 -9.01 -11.45
CA TYR A 23 11.71 -10.05 -11.90
C TYR A 23 12.89 -9.47 -12.69
N LYS A 24 12.65 -8.36 -13.37
CA LYS A 24 13.64 -7.61 -14.12
C LYS A 24 13.30 -6.14 -13.96
N SER A 25 14.23 -5.35 -13.46
CA SER A 25 14.08 -3.92 -13.33
C SER A 25 14.16 -3.21 -14.67
N GLN A 26 13.50 -2.05 -14.74
CA GLN A 26 13.69 -1.12 -15.84
C GLN A 26 15.10 -0.50 -15.74
N TYR A 27 15.76 -0.26 -16.88
CA TYR A 27 16.93 0.63 -16.92
C TYR A 27 17.24 1.07 -18.36
N VAL A 28 17.98 2.16 -18.49
CA VAL A 28 18.50 2.65 -19.76
C VAL A 28 20.02 2.53 -19.79
N LYS A 29 20.55 1.73 -20.72
CA LYS A 29 21.99 1.58 -20.95
C LYS A 29 22.31 1.83 -22.42
N ASN A 30 23.30 2.68 -22.70
CA ASN A 30 23.70 3.02 -24.08
C ASN A 30 22.52 3.48 -24.95
N LYS A 31 21.61 4.30 -24.39
CA LYS A 31 20.37 4.77 -25.02
C LYS A 31 19.37 3.66 -25.40
N LYS A 32 19.60 2.42 -24.93
CA LYS A 32 18.66 1.31 -25.08
C LYS A 32 17.90 1.12 -23.77
N GLU A 33 16.58 1.19 -23.85
CA GLU A 33 15.68 0.89 -22.74
C GLU A 33 15.49 -0.62 -22.62
N GLU A 34 15.77 -1.15 -21.43
CA GLU A 34 15.45 -2.50 -21.03
C GLU A 34 14.16 -2.47 -20.21
N ARG A 35 13.12 -3.15 -20.72
CA ARG A 35 11.78 -3.09 -20.13
C ARG A 35 11.68 -3.95 -18.86
N PRO A 36 10.95 -3.48 -17.84
CA PRO A 36 10.71 -4.22 -16.61
C PRO A 36 9.74 -5.39 -16.81
N HIS A 37 9.93 -6.42 -15.98
CA HIS A 37 9.04 -7.57 -15.86
C HIS A 37 8.49 -7.58 -14.43
N VAL A 38 7.19 -7.40 -14.28
CA VAL A 38 6.53 -7.25 -12.97
C VAL A 38 5.37 -8.21 -12.82
N SER A 39 5.10 -8.69 -11.60
CA SER A 39 3.89 -9.44 -11.29
C SER A 39 3.13 -8.88 -10.13
N ILE A 40 1.81 -9.05 -10.17
CA ILE A 40 0.95 -8.97 -8.99
C ILE A 40 0.52 -10.38 -8.61
N VAL A 41 0.63 -10.66 -7.32
CA VAL A 41 0.17 -11.89 -6.71
C VAL A 41 -0.91 -11.56 -5.69
N CYS A 42 -2.08 -12.17 -5.82
CA CYS A 42 -3.18 -12.07 -4.86
C CYS A 42 -3.72 -13.47 -4.51
N ASN A 43 -4.66 -13.56 -3.58
CA ASN A 43 -5.26 -14.84 -3.16
C ASN A 43 -6.80 -14.81 -3.20
N PHE A 44 -7.36 -14.28 -4.30
CA PHE A 44 -8.79 -14.17 -4.54
C PHE A 44 -9.42 -15.52 -4.90
N THR A 45 -10.62 -15.76 -4.38
CA THR A 45 -11.38 -16.99 -4.59
C THR A 45 -11.54 -17.31 -6.08
N LYS A 46 -11.19 -18.53 -6.48
CA LYS A 46 -11.32 -18.98 -7.88
C LYS A 46 -12.79 -18.98 -8.32
N PRO A 47 -13.09 -18.65 -9.58
CA PRO A 47 -14.42 -18.91 -10.12
C PRO A 47 -14.70 -20.42 -10.10
N THR A 48 -15.98 -20.78 -10.02
CA THR A 48 -16.44 -22.15 -10.25
C THR A 48 -16.95 -22.29 -11.69
N LYS A 49 -17.45 -23.47 -12.06
CA LYS A 49 -18.10 -23.67 -13.37
C LYS A 49 -19.39 -22.85 -13.53
N SER A 50 -20.03 -22.48 -12.42
CA SER A 50 -21.35 -21.83 -12.40
C SER A 50 -21.33 -20.41 -11.85
N GLU A 51 -20.25 -20.01 -11.16
CA GLU A 51 -20.17 -18.72 -10.48
C GLU A 51 -18.83 -18.03 -10.79
N PRO A 52 -18.82 -16.72 -11.11
CA PRO A 52 -17.60 -15.98 -11.33
C PRO A 52 -16.84 -15.73 -10.01
N SER A 53 -15.59 -15.28 -10.13
CA SER A 53 -14.83 -14.75 -9.00
C SER A 53 -15.34 -13.33 -8.70
N LEU A 54 -16.07 -13.19 -7.60
CA LEU A 54 -16.55 -11.90 -7.11
C LEU A 54 -15.64 -11.44 -5.97
N LEU A 55 -15.05 -10.26 -6.13
CA LEU A 55 -14.16 -9.68 -5.14
C LEU A 55 -14.97 -8.92 -4.10
N THR A 56 -14.60 -9.10 -2.83
CA THR A 56 -14.99 -8.19 -1.76
C THR A 56 -14.39 -6.80 -2.01
N PHE A 57 -14.95 -5.76 -1.39
CA PHE A 57 -14.41 -4.41 -1.51
C PHE A 57 -12.94 -4.33 -1.08
N ASN A 58 -12.57 -5.03 0.01
CA ASN A 58 -11.18 -5.11 0.47
C ASN A 58 -10.24 -5.83 -0.51
N GLU A 59 -10.73 -6.83 -1.24
CA GLU A 59 -9.93 -7.48 -2.30
C GLU A 59 -9.73 -6.56 -3.51
N VAL A 60 -10.72 -5.71 -3.83
CA VAL A 60 -10.57 -4.68 -4.86
C VAL A 60 -9.54 -3.63 -4.44
N THR A 61 -9.62 -3.10 -3.20
CA THR A 61 -8.61 -2.14 -2.71
C THR A 61 -7.23 -2.77 -2.67
N THR A 62 -7.12 -4.04 -2.23
CA THR A 62 -5.87 -4.81 -2.28
C THR A 62 -5.32 -4.91 -3.71
N LEU A 63 -6.17 -5.18 -4.70
CA LEU A 63 -5.72 -5.23 -6.10
C LEU A 63 -5.17 -3.87 -6.57
N PHE A 64 -5.83 -2.76 -6.22
CA PHE A 64 -5.37 -1.41 -6.56
C PHE A 64 -4.07 -1.06 -5.85
N HIS A 65 -3.92 -1.44 -4.59
CA HIS A 65 -2.68 -1.31 -3.82
C HIS A 65 -1.51 -1.98 -4.56
N GLU A 66 -1.64 -3.26 -4.88
CA GLU A 66 -0.58 -3.99 -5.60
C GLU A 66 -0.34 -3.42 -7.01
N PHE A 67 -1.38 -2.88 -7.65
CA PHE A 67 -1.25 -2.26 -8.95
C PHE A 67 -0.53 -0.92 -8.89
N GLY A 68 -0.62 -0.19 -7.78
CA GLY A 68 0.21 1.00 -7.54
C GLY A 68 1.70 0.66 -7.47
N HIS A 69 2.06 -0.42 -6.76
CA HIS A 69 3.43 -0.97 -6.80
C HIS A 69 3.82 -1.39 -8.21
N ALA A 70 2.93 -2.08 -8.92
CA ALA A 70 3.20 -2.51 -10.29
C ALA A 70 3.42 -1.32 -11.23
N LEU A 71 2.63 -0.25 -11.12
CA LEU A 71 2.81 1.00 -11.87
C LEU A 71 4.16 1.65 -11.55
N HIS A 72 4.59 1.64 -10.29
CA HIS A 72 5.89 2.14 -9.88
C HIS A 72 7.04 1.40 -10.60
N GLY A 73 6.95 0.08 -10.72
CA GLY A 73 7.91 -0.70 -11.53
C GLY A 73 7.77 -0.49 -13.04
N MET A 74 6.55 -0.49 -13.57
CA MET A 74 6.28 -0.42 -15.02
C MET A 74 6.61 0.94 -15.65
N LEU A 75 6.55 2.02 -14.88
CA LEU A 75 6.76 3.40 -15.33
C LEU A 75 8.14 3.95 -14.96
N ALA A 76 8.98 3.16 -14.28
CA ALA A 76 10.35 3.51 -13.97
C ALA A 76 11.12 3.96 -15.23
N ASN A 77 11.97 4.98 -15.08
CA ASN A 77 12.81 5.51 -16.14
C ASN A 77 14.18 5.92 -15.57
N THR A 78 15.00 4.94 -15.24
CA THR A 78 16.28 5.11 -14.55
C THR A 78 17.45 4.57 -15.37
N VAL A 79 18.68 4.91 -14.95
CA VAL A 79 19.92 4.42 -15.58
C VAL A 79 20.43 3.14 -14.91
N TYR A 80 20.29 3.05 -13.59
CA TYR A 80 20.85 1.98 -12.76
C TYR A 80 19.72 1.07 -12.25
N PRO A 81 19.76 -0.25 -12.54
CA PRO A 81 18.73 -1.19 -12.10
C PRO A 81 18.48 -1.16 -10.59
N SER A 82 19.54 -0.96 -9.79
CA SER A 82 19.47 -0.91 -8.32
C SER A 82 18.68 0.27 -7.76
N LEU A 83 18.35 1.26 -8.60
CA LEU A 83 17.57 2.45 -8.22
C LEU A 83 16.24 2.51 -8.99
N SER A 84 15.89 1.47 -9.75
CA SER A 84 14.71 1.46 -10.60
C SER A 84 13.46 1.06 -9.84
N GLY A 85 12.31 1.61 -10.26
CA GLY A 85 11.00 1.16 -9.82
C GLY A 85 10.84 1.24 -8.30
N PRO A 86 10.33 0.19 -7.64
CA PRO A 86 10.07 0.22 -6.19
C PRO A 86 11.35 0.15 -5.34
N ASN A 87 12.55 0.23 -5.93
CA ASN A 87 13.82 0.34 -5.19
C ASN A 87 14.02 1.79 -4.68
N VAL A 88 13.17 2.18 -3.72
CA VAL A 88 13.15 3.49 -3.05
C VAL A 88 13.36 3.32 -1.55
N TYR A 89 13.36 4.44 -0.81
CA TYR A 89 13.30 4.39 0.65
C TYR A 89 12.00 3.74 1.12
N TRP A 90 12.07 2.98 2.22
CA TRP A 90 10.90 2.21 2.67
C TRP A 90 9.71 3.07 3.07
N ASP A 91 9.96 4.25 3.65
CA ASP A 91 8.94 5.23 4.02
C ASP A 91 8.26 5.92 2.82
N PHE A 92 8.69 5.60 1.59
CA PHE A 92 8.16 6.15 0.35
C PHE A 92 7.58 5.08 -0.60
N VAL A 93 7.96 3.81 -0.43
CA VAL A 93 7.52 2.74 -1.36
C VAL A 93 6.01 2.57 -1.38
N GLU A 94 5.35 2.80 -0.24
CA GLU A 94 3.92 2.60 -0.08
C GLU A 94 3.07 3.79 -0.58
N LEU A 95 3.69 4.92 -0.93
CA LEU A 95 2.94 6.05 -1.47
C LEU A 95 2.24 5.67 -2.80
N PRO A 96 2.93 5.12 -3.82
CA PRO A 96 2.28 4.67 -5.05
C PRO A 96 1.17 3.64 -4.87
N SER A 97 1.32 2.70 -3.93
CA SER A 97 0.31 1.67 -3.66
C SER A 97 -0.94 2.27 -3.00
N GLN A 98 -0.77 2.96 -1.87
CA GLN A 98 -1.88 3.53 -1.10
C GLN A 98 -2.65 4.62 -1.85
N VAL A 99 -1.95 5.46 -2.64
CA VAL A 99 -2.64 6.48 -3.46
C VAL A 99 -3.67 5.85 -4.37
N LEU A 100 -3.33 4.74 -5.03
CA LEU A 100 -4.22 4.07 -5.99
C LEU A 100 -5.48 3.49 -5.34
N GLU A 101 -5.44 3.10 -4.06
CA GLU A 101 -6.61 2.59 -3.34
C GLU A 101 -7.76 3.59 -3.29
N ASN A 102 -7.45 4.90 -3.28
CA ASN A 102 -8.46 5.94 -3.19
C ASN A 102 -9.44 5.93 -4.38
N TRP A 103 -9.03 5.46 -5.57
CA TRP A 103 -9.93 5.34 -6.72
C TRP A 103 -11.05 4.32 -6.51
N CYS A 104 -10.90 3.36 -5.58
CA CYS A 104 -11.96 2.41 -5.26
C CYS A 104 -13.18 3.05 -4.58
N TYR A 105 -13.06 4.31 -4.13
CA TYR A 105 -14.12 5.04 -3.46
C TYR A 105 -14.78 6.10 -4.37
N GLU A 106 -14.21 6.38 -5.53
CA GLU A 106 -14.66 7.47 -6.38
C GLU A 106 -15.64 6.99 -7.46
N LYS A 107 -16.72 7.76 -7.65
CA LYS A 107 -17.83 7.39 -8.53
C LYS A 107 -17.36 7.17 -9.96
N GLU A 108 -16.60 8.12 -10.49
CA GLU A 108 -16.14 8.14 -11.87
C GLU A 108 -15.19 6.97 -12.15
N ALA A 109 -14.44 6.51 -11.14
CA ALA A 109 -13.57 5.36 -11.24
C ALA A 109 -14.34 4.03 -11.16
N LEU A 110 -15.25 3.90 -10.20
CA LEU A 110 -16.11 2.73 -10.08
C LEU A 110 -16.96 2.48 -11.32
N GLN A 111 -17.43 3.54 -11.99
CA GLN A 111 -18.18 3.41 -13.25
C GLN A 111 -17.41 2.70 -14.37
N LEU A 112 -16.07 2.64 -14.29
CA LEU A 112 -15.24 1.96 -15.30
C LEU A 112 -15.30 0.43 -15.19
N PHE A 113 -15.55 -0.13 -14.00
CA PHE A 113 -15.42 -1.58 -13.78
C PHE A 113 -16.44 -2.20 -12.82
N ALA A 114 -17.02 -1.43 -11.89
CA ALA A 114 -17.89 -1.94 -10.84
C ALA A 114 -19.33 -2.12 -11.35
N LYS A 115 -19.54 -3.21 -12.08
CA LYS A 115 -20.84 -3.59 -12.65
C LYS A 115 -21.33 -4.91 -12.10
N HIS A 116 -22.64 -5.04 -11.96
CA HIS A 116 -23.27 -6.28 -11.54
C HIS A 116 -23.05 -7.36 -12.60
N TYR A 117 -22.47 -8.50 -12.20
CA TYR A 117 -21.98 -9.53 -13.14
C TYR A 117 -23.06 -10.16 -14.03
N LYS A 118 -24.35 -10.03 -13.70
CA LYS A 118 -25.48 -10.54 -14.51
C LYS A 118 -26.20 -9.46 -15.32
N THR A 119 -26.31 -8.25 -14.77
CA THR A 119 -27.18 -7.19 -15.34
C THR A 119 -26.40 -6.07 -16.00
N ASP A 120 -25.07 -6.02 -15.82
CA ASP A 120 -24.19 -4.93 -16.26
C ASP A 120 -24.52 -3.55 -15.63
N GLU A 121 -25.44 -3.51 -14.66
CA GLU A 121 -25.80 -2.29 -13.94
C GLU A 121 -24.63 -1.83 -13.07
N ALA A 122 -24.33 -0.54 -13.12
CA ALA A 122 -23.28 0.05 -12.28
C ALA A 122 -23.64 -0.06 -10.79
N ILE A 123 -22.62 -0.20 -9.93
CA ILE A 123 -22.80 -0.19 -8.48
C ILE A 123 -23.59 1.05 -8.03
N PRO A 124 -24.67 0.89 -7.24
CA PRO A 124 -25.35 2.03 -6.65
C PRO A 124 -24.42 2.79 -5.71
N MET A 125 -24.23 4.08 -5.98
CA MET A 125 -23.32 4.92 -5.17
C MET A 125 -23.73 5.01 -3.70
N GLU A 126 -25.00 4.81 -3.37
CA GLU A 126 -25.47 4.72 -1.98
C GLU A 126 -24.71 3.66 -1.18
N LEU A 127 -24.34 2.52 -1.80
CA LEU A 127 -23.57 1.47 -1.13
C LEU A 127 -22.14 1.92 -0.86
N VAL A 128 -21.53 2.65 -1.80
CA VAL A 128 -20.17 3.18 -1.68
C VAL A 128 -20.11 4.26 -0.61
N GLU A 129 -21.12 5.14 -0.56
CA GLU A 129 -21.22 6.15 0.50
C GLU A 129 -21.40 5.52 1.88
N LYS A 130 -22.19 4.44 2.01
CA LYS A 130 -22.25 3.67 3.28
C LYS A 130 -20.89 3.08 3.67
N ILE A 131 -20.08 2.63 2.71
CA ILE A 131 -18.71 2.17 2.97
C ILE A 131 -17.83 3.35 3.45
N LYS A 132 -17.92 4.51 2.80
CA LYS A 132 -17.19 5.72 3.23
C LYS A 132 -17.62 6.20 4.62
N GLU A 133 -18.90 6.26 4.91
CA GLU A 133 -19.43 6.69 6.21
C GLU A 133 -19.02 5.75 7.34
N SER A 134 -18.91 4.45 7.04
CA SER A 134 -18.44 3.45 8.00
C SER A 134 -16.92 3.32 8.08
N SER A 135 -16.15 4.00 7.23
CA SER A 135 -14.67 3.90 7.23
C SER A 135 -14.05 4.36 8.55
N ASN A 136 -14.67 5.32 9.25
CA ASN A 136 -14.19 5.79 10.56
C ASN A 136 -14.63 4.87 11.72
N PHE A 137 -15.44 3.85 11.46
CA PHE A 137 -15.89 2.92 12.48
C PHE A 137 -14.70 2.09 12.98
N GLN A 138 -14.38 2.21 14.27
CA GLN A 138 -13.21 1.61 14.92
C GLN A 138 -11.84 2.11 14.41
N GLU A 139 -11.78 3.24 13.70
CA GLU A 139 -10.52 3.76 13.17
C GLU A 139 -9.45 3.96 14.25
N GLY A 140 -9.83 4.44 15.44
CA GLY A 140 -8.90 4.55 16.57
C GLY A 140 -8.27 3.21 16.98
N MET A 141 -9.02 2.10 16.92
CA MET A 141 -8.51 0.77 17.22
C MET A 141 -7.59 0.27 16.10
N GLN A 142 -7.96 0.51 14.84
CA GLN A 142 -7.15 0.12 13.68
C GLN A 142 -5.83 0.89 13.65
N THR A 143 -5.87 2.19 13.89
CA THR A 143 -4.68 3.05 14.02
C THR A 143 -3.80 2.59 15.17
N LEU A 144 -4.34 2.31 16.36
CA LEU A 144 -3.54 1.80 17.49
C LEU A 144 -2.89 0.44 17.19
N ARG A 145 -3.58 -0.44 16.47
CA ARG A 145 -3.01 -1.72 16.01
C ARG A 145 -1.87 -1.53 15.01
N GLN A 146 -1.96 -0.58 14.08
CA GLN A 146 -0.86 -0.28 13.17
C GLN A 146 0.35 0.31 13.91
N LEU A 147 0.10 1.23 14.85
CA LEU A 147 1.15 1.79 15.70
C LEU A 147 1.79 0.70 16.58
N SER A 148 1.01 -0.22 17.13
CA SER A 148 1.55 -1.31 17.96
C SER A 148 2.53 -2.18 17.18
N PHE A 149 2.21 -2.50 15.92
CA PHE A 149 3.10 -3.27 15.04
C PHE A 149 4.36 -2.50 14.67
N GLY A 150 4.26 -1.20 14.39
CA GLY A 150 5.44 -0.35 14.16
C GLY A 150 6.34 -0.25 15.40
N MET A 151 5.76 -0.10 16.59
CA MET A 151 6.50 -0.08 17.85
C MET A 151 7.17 -1.41 18.16
N LEU A 152 6.47 -2.54 17.92
CA LEU A 152 7.02 -3.88 18.09
C LEU A 152 8.19 -4.13 17.12
N ASP A 153 8.06 -3.74 15.86
CA ASP A 153 9.15 -3.84 14.89
C ASP A 153 10.39 -3.07 15.37
N LEU A 154 10.22 -1.81 15.75
CA LEU A 154 11.33 -0.99 16.26
C LEU A 154 11.91 -1.56 17.56
N SER A 155 11.10 -2.13 18.45
CA SER A 155 11.62 -2.72 19.70
C SER A 155 12.53 -3.92 19.45
N TRP A 156 12.23 -4.73 18.42
CA TRP A 156 13.09 -5.85 18.01
C TRP A 156 14.41 -5.39 17.38
N HIS A 157 14.42 -4.26 16.68
CA HIS A 157 15.56 -3.81 15.87
C HIS A 157 16.37 -2.65 16.48
N ALA A 158 15.94 -2.10 17.62
CA ALA A 158 16.61 -0.99 18.29
C ALA A 158 17.51 -1.44 19.47
N ILE A 159 17.50 -2.73 19.82
CA ILE A 159 18.27 -3.28 20.95
C ILE A 159 19.13 -4.46 20.53
N ASN A 160 20.04 -4.88 21.40
CA ASN A 160 20.81 -6.11 21.19
C ASN A 160 19.91 -7.33 21.42
N PRO A 161 19.70 -8.20 20.41
CA PRO A 161 18.79 -9.35 20.54
C PRO A 161 19.27 -10.39 21.55
N SER A 162 20.58 -10.40 21.90
CA SER A 162 21.10 -11.30 22.95
C SER A 162 20.56 -11.00 24.35
N ASP A 163 19.93 -9.84 24.55
CA ASP A 163 19.30 -9.46 25.82
C ASP A 163 17.82 -9.90 25.90
N ILE A 164 17.33 -10.64 24.89
CA ILE A 164 15.93 -11.09 24.79
C ILE A 164 15.84 -12.59 25.00
N ASP A 165 15.53 -13.00 26.24
CA ASP A 165 15.41 -14.41 26.62
C ASP A 165 14.00 -14.98 26.43
N ASP A 166 12.98 -14.12 26.27
CA ASP A 166 11.58 -14.52 26.08
C ASP A 166 10.88 -13.57 25.08
N VAL A 167 10.45 -14.15 23.96
CA VAL A 167 9.80 -13.45 22.85
C VAL A 167 8.47 -12.84 23.27
N LYS A 168 7.65 -13.57 24.04
CA LYS A 168 6.32 -13.13 24.47
C LYS A 168 6.43 -12.03 25.51
N MET A 169 7.39 -12.14 26.43
CA MET A 169 7.67 -11.08 27.41
C MET A 169 8.11 -9.78 26.71
N HIS A 170 9.01 -9.86 25.72
CA HIS A 170 9.42 -8.70 24.94
C HIS A 170 8.25 -8.07 24.17
N GLU A 171 7.46 -8.88 23.47
CA GLU A 171 6.26 -8.44 22.76
C GLU A 171 5.26 -7.74 23.67
N ASN A 172 4.95 -8.35 24.82
CA ASN A 172 4.01 -7.79 25.77
C ASN A 172 4.46 -6.42 26.27
N LYS A 173 5.77 -6.25 26.53
CA LYS A 173 6.37 -4.97 26.89
C LYS A 173 6.26 -3.94 25.76
N ALA A 174 6.57 -4.35 24.52
CA ALA A 174 6.50 -3.46 23.35
C ALA A 174 5.06 -2.97 23.07
N PHE A 175 4.06 -3.81 23.34
CA PHE A 175 2.65 -3.45 23.15
C PHE A 175 2.02 -2.64 24.29
N GLU A 176 2.66 -2.46 25.45
CA GLU A 176 2.05 -1.83 26.63
C GLU A 176 1.39 -0.49 26.34
N ALA A 177 2.07 0.39 25.60
CA ALA A 177 1.57 1.73 25.26
C ALA A 177 0.34 1.74 24.34
N THR A 178 0.05 0.61 23.68
CA THR A 178 -1.01 0.44 22.68
C THR A 178 -2.03 -0.64 23.07
N LYS A 179 -1.95 -1.15 24.31
CA LYS A 179 -2.76 -2.27 24.77
C LYS A 179 -4.21 -1.85 24.99
N LEU A 180 -5.10 -2.36 24.16
CA LEU A 180 -6.55 -2.12 24.26
C LEU A 180 -7.32 -3.24 24.98
N TYR A 181 -6.80 -4.46 24.95
CA TYR A 181 -7.46 -5.65 25.46
C TYR A 181 -6.54 -6.44 26.41
N PRO A 182 -7.11 -7.30 27.28
CA PRO A 182 -6.33 -8.25 28.06
C PRO A 182 -5.45 -9.13 27.17
N ASP A 183 -4.34 -9.60 27.73
CA ASP A 183 -3.45 -10.53 27.01
C ASP A 183 -4.11 -11.91 26.84
N VAL A 184 -3.80 -12.57 25.73
CA VAL A 184 -4.16 -13.96 25.48
C VAL A 184 -2.86 -14.77 25.57
N PRO A 185 -2.67 -15.62 26.60
CA PRO A 185 -1.38 -16.27 26.88
C PRO A 185 -0.79 -17.05 25.71
N GLU A 186 -1.64 -17.66 24.88
CA GLU A 186 -1.24 -18.49 23.75
C GLU A 186 -0.87 -17.69 22.50
N ASN A 187 -1.17 -16.38 22.46
CA ASN A 187 -0.88 -15.54 21.30
C ASN A 187 0.53 -14.95 21.39
N CYS A 188 1.32 -15.09 20.33
CA CYS A 188 2.57 -14.36 20.16
C CYS A 188 2.68 -13.88 18.71
N MET A 189 2.27 -12.63 18.49
CA MET A 189 2.20 -12.02 17.16
C MET A 189 3.57 -12.00 16.46
N SER A 190 4.66 -11.78 17.21
CA SER A 190 6.03 -11.72 16.72
C SER A 190 6.39 -12.97 15.92
N THR A 191 5.96 -14.15 16.36
CA THR A 191 6.23 -15.42 15.64
C THR A 191 5.51 -15.54 14.30
N ALA A 192 4.44 -14.76 14.10
CA ALA A 192 3.67 -14.68 12.85
C ALA A 192 3.97 -13.40 12.06
N PHE A 193 4.87 -12.53 12.55
CA PHE A 193 5.11 -11.20 11.97
C PHE A 193 6.05 -11.27 10.76
N SER A 194 5.55 -11.89 9.71
CA SER A 194 6.32 -12.21 8.51
C SER A 194 6.84 -11.00 7.74
N HIS A 195 6.28 -9.79 7.91
CA HIS A 195 6.79 -8.57 7.26
C HIS A 195 8.22 -8.24 7.69
N ILE A 196 8.52 -8.41 8.98
CA ILE A 196 9.80 -7.97 9.57
C ILE A 196 10.81 -9.11 9.71
N PHE A 197 10.36 -10.36 9.82
CA PHE A 197 11.26 -11.51 10.00
C PHE A 197 11.59 -12.28 8.71
N GLN A 198 10.65 -12.34 7.76
CA GLN A 198 10.83 -13.05 6.48
C GLN A 198 10.77 -12.12 5.27
N GLY A 199 10.11 -10.97 5.43
CA GLY A 199 9.99 -9.94 4.42
C GLY A 199 11.14 -8.92 4.51
N GLY A 200 10.94 -7.78 3.86
CA GLY A 200 11.92 -6.70 3.80
C GLY A 200 11.70 -5.56 4.79
N TYR A 201 10.68 -5.62 5.66
CA TYR A 201 10.22 -4.47 6.46
C TYR A 201 10.84 -4.40 7.86
N SER A 202 11.93 -5.10 8.13
CA SER A 202 12.64 -4.98 9.42
C SER A 202 13.08 -3.54 9.67
N ALA A 203 12.78 -3.04 10.88
CA ALA A 203 12.97 -1.63 11.26
C ALA A 203 12.32 -0.63 10.28
N GLY A 204 11.23 -1.05 9.62
CA GLY A 204 10.60 -0.35 8.52
C GLY A 204 9.08 -0.44 8.51
N TYR A 205 8.44 -1.18 9.43
CA TYR A 205 6.98 -1.35 9.41
C TYR A 205 6.22 -0.03 9.64
N TYR A 206 6.85 0.96 10.26
CA TYR A 206 6.28 2.31 10.38
C TYR A 206 6.02 2.98 9.02
N SER A 207 6.61 2.47 7.93
CA SER A 207 6.46 3.00 6.58
C SER A 207 5.00 3.05 6.13
N TYR A 208 4.15 2.10 6.54
CA TYR A 208 2.72 2.12 6.22
C TYR A 208 2.04 3.39 6.74
N LYS A 209 2.28 3.74 8.03
CA LYS A 209 1.67 4.92 8.64
C LYS A 209 2.30 6.22 8.14
N TRP A 210 3.58 6.18 7.80
CA TRP A 210 4.27 7.31 7.19
C TRP A 210 3.74 7.60 5.78
N ALA A 211 3.56 6.56 4.98
CA ALA A 211 3.02 6.67 3.63
C ALA A 211 1.55 7.12 3.62
N GLU A 212 0.74 6.75 4.62
CA GLU A 212 -0.65 7.21 4.72
C GLU A 212 -0.76 8.75 4.76
N VAL A 213 0.23 9.44 5.36
CA VAL A 213 0.30 10.90 5.33
C VAL A 213 0.57 11.42 3.92
N LEU A 214 1.52 10.78 3.22
CA LEU A 214 1.88 11.15 1.86
C LEU A 214 0.73 10.89 0.89
N ASP A 215 0.05 9.74 1.05
CA ASP A 215 -1.07 9.32 0.22
C ASP A 215 -2.24 10.29 0.40
N ALA A 216 -2.59 10.64 1.64
CA ALA A 216 -3.74 11.50 1.91
C ALA A 216 -3.58 12.87 1.27
N ASP A 217 -2.42 13.51 1.42
CA ASP A 217 -2.16 14.81 0.79
C ASP A 217 -1.96 14.69 -0.74
N ALA A 218 -1.41 13.57 -1.24
CA ALA A 218 -1.27 13.34 -2.67
C ALA A 218 -2.64 13.14 -3.36
N PHE A 219 -3.54 12.38 -2.76
CA PHE A 219 -4.88 12.16 -3.29
C PHE A 219 -5.76 13.40 -3.13
N GLU A 220 -5.58 14.19 -2.06
CA GLU A 220 -6.22 15.50 -1.94
C GLU A 220 -5.87 16.40 -3.14
N TYR A 221 -4.62 16.38 -3.62
CA TYR A 221 -4.25 17.11 -4.83
C TYR A 221 -4.99 16.62 -6.09
N PHE A 222 -5.20 15.31 -6.23
CA PHE A 222 -6.06 14.77 -7.28
C PHE A 222 -7.51 15.24 -7.12
N LYS A 223 -8.06 15.28 -5.90
CA LYS A 223 -9.42 15.78 -5.67
C LYS A 223 -9.57 17.27 -5.98
N GLU A 224 -8.57 18.10 -5.61
CA GLU A 224 -8.52 19.54 -5.89
C GLU A 224 -8.58 19.84 -7.40
N GLN A 225 -7.97 18.99 -8.23
CA GLN A 225 -7.84 19.20 -9.68
C GLN A 225 -8.74 18.28 -10.53
N GLY A 226 -9.44 17.34 -9.90
CA GLY A 226 -10.18 16.25 -10.53
C GLY A 226 -9.38 14.94 -10.56
N ILE A 227 -10.01 13.84 -10.14
CA ILE A 227 -9.36 12.53 -9.92
C ILE A 227 -8.78 11.87 -11.19
N PHE A 228 -9.16 12.38 -12.37
CA PHE A 228 -8.60 11.99 -13.66
C PHE A 228 -7.83 13.14 -14.34
N SER A 229 -7.38 14.13 -13.58
CA SER A 229 -6.55 15.22 -14.08
C SER A 229 -5.26 14.67 -14.68
N LYS A 230 -5.14 14.82 -16.00
CA LYS A 230 -3.93 14.41 -16.73
C LYS A 230 -2.70 15.17 -16.24
N GLU A 231 -2.85 16.44 -15.90
CA GLU A 231 -1.74 17.26 -15.39
C GLU A 231 -1.18 16.71 -14.08
N VAL A 232 -2.06 16.39 -13.12
CA VAL A 232 -1.64 15.81 -11.84
C VAL A 232 -1.06 14.42 -12.04
N ALA A 233 -1.67 13.60 -12.91
CA ALA A 233 -1.15 12.28 -13.26
C ALA A 233 0.24 12.34 -13.92
N ASP A 234 0.48 13.30 -14.81
CA ASP A 234 1.79 13.51 -15.43
C ASP A 234 2.83 13.96 -14.38
N LYS A 235 2.45 14.84 -13.45
CA LYS A 235 3.32 15.23 -12.32
C LYS A 235 3.64 14.04 -11.43
N PHE A 236 2.64 13.23 -11.07
CA PHE A 236 2.83 12.04 -10.24
C PHE A 236 3.74 11.01 -10.94
N LYS A 237 3.47 10.74 -12.22
CA LYS A 237 4.31 9.87 -13.04
C LYS A 237 5.77 10.36 -13.09
N ASN A 238 5.98 11.62 -13.46
CA ASN A 238 7.32 12.14 -13.77
C ASN A 238 8.17 12.42 -12.52
N ASN A 239 7.55 12.64 -11.36
CA ASN A 239 8.28 12.94 -10.12
C ASN A 239 8.29 11.77 -9.14
N ILE A 240 7.30 10.88 -9.19
CA ILE A 240 7.20 9.75 -8.26
C ILE A 240 7.49 8.45 -9.00
N LEU A 241 6.59 7.99 -9.88
CA LEU A 241 6.63 6.64 -10.45
C LEU A 241 7.84 6.38 -11.36
N SER A 242 8.32 7.39 -12.09
CA SER A 242 9.44 7.21 -13.03
C SER A 242 10.81 7.33 -12.40
N MET A 243 10.90 7.88 -11.19
CA MET A 243 12.17 8.30 -10.61
C MET A 243 12.86 7.18 -9.84
N GLY A 244 12.12 6.21 -9.29
CA GLY A 244 12.68 5.21 -8.39
C GLY A 244 13.56 5.85 -7.30
N GLY A 245 14.61 5.17 -6.86
CA GLY A 245 15.55 5.64 -5.83
C GLY A 245 16.60 6.64 -6.31
N THR A 246 16.39 7.34 -7.44
CA THR A 246 17.42 8.22 -8.02
C THR A 246 17.59 9.55 -7.29
N GLU A 247 16.59 9.99 -6.54
CA GLU A 247 16.62 11.22 -5.74
C GLU A 247 15.93 11.02 -4.38
N HIS A 248 16.14 11.95 -3.46
CA HIS A 248 15.55 11.88 -2.13
C HIS A 248 14.00 12.01 -2.19
N PRO A 249 13.23 11.14 -1.51
CA PRO A 249 11.76 11.12 -1.52
C PRO A 249 11.09 12.48 -1.32
N MET A 250 11.51 13.23 -0.30
CA MET A 250 10.92 14.56 -0.01
C MET A 250 11.14 15.56 -1.15
N THR A 251 12.27 15.48 -1.86
CA THR A 251 12.53 16.34 -3.03
C THR A 251 11.56 16.01 -4.16
N LEU A 252 11.37 14.71 -4.42
CA LEU A 252 10.42 14.22 -5.42
C LEU A 252 8.99 14.62 -5.08
N TYR A 253 8.59 14.45 -3.82
CA TYR A 253 7.26 14.82 -3.34
C TYR A 253 7.00 16.32 -3.48
N LYS A 254 7.94 17.18 -3.08
CA LYS A 254 7.82 18.64 -3.25
C LYS A 254 7.68 19.05 -4.71
N ARG A 255 8.35 18.38 -5.66
CA ARG A 255 8.18 18.65 -7.09
C ARG A 255 6.80 18.23 -7.62
N PHE A 256 6.27 17.12 -7.09
CA PHE A 256 4.91 16.66 -7.41
C PHE A 256 3.84 17.58 -6.83
N ARG A 257 3.86 17.78 -5.50
CA ARG A 257 2.80 18.46 -4.73
C ARG A 257 2.95 19.97 -4.65
N GLY A 258 4.18 20.49 -4.75
CA GLY A 258 4.52 21.90 -4.56
C GLY A 258 4.78 22.31 -3.11
N LYS A 259 4.54 21.43 -2.13
CA LYS A 259 4.74 21.66 -0.70
C LYS A 259 5.16 20.36 0.02
N GLU A 260 5.52 20.49 1.30
CA GLU A 260 5.69 19.34 2.19
C GLU A 260 4.34 18.71 2.55
N PRO A 261 4.28 17.37 2.71
CA PRO A 261 3.08 16.69 3.16
C PRO A 261 2.70 17.18 4.56
N GLN A 262 1.40 17.28 4.83
CA GLN A 262 0.88 17.67 6.14
C GLN A 262 0.06 16.53 6.74
N PRO A 263 0.22 16.23 8.05
CA PRO A 263 -0.54 15.15 8.69
C PRO A 263 -2.05 15.41 8.72
N ASP A 264 -2.47 16.67 8.59
CA ASP A 264 -3.87 17.10 8.63
C ASP A 264 -4.76 16.30 7.68
N ALA A 265 -4.30 15.99 6.47
CA ALA A 265 -5.07 15.20 5.50
C ALA A 265 -5.38 13.79 6.03
N LEU A 266 -4.39 13.13 6.67
CA LEU A 266 -4.57 11.84 7.31
C LEU A 266 -5.49 11.95 8.54
N LEU A 267 -5.30 12.98 9.38
CA LEU A 267 -6.12 13.18 10.56
C LEU A 267 -7.60 13.44 10.21
N LYS A 268 -7.86 14.21 9.15
CA LYS A 268 -9.21 14.41 8.59
C LYS A 268 -9.80 13.12 8.05
N ARG A 269 -9.01 12.33 7.31
CA ARG A 269 -9.42 11.03 6.80
C ARG A 269 -9.81 10.09 7.93
N ALA A 270 -9.00 10.04 8.99
CA ALA A 270 -9.25 9.21 10.17
C ALA A 270 -10.38 9.75 11.08
N GLY A 271 -10.97 10.91 10.77
CA GLY A 271 -12.01 11.54 11.60
C GLY A 271 -11.52 12.04 12.95
N LEU A 272 -10.21 12.30 13.09
CA LEU A 272 -9.60 12.79 14.32
C LEU A 272 -9.65 14.31 14.45
N ILE A 273 -9.83 15.03 13.33
CA ILE A 273 -10.05 16.48 13.26
C ILE A 273 -11.16 16.80 12.26
N GLU A 274 -11.71 18.01 12.31
CA GLU A 274 -12.77 18.46 11.39
C GLU A 274 -12.26 18.54 9.93
N LYS A 275 -13.14 18.18 8.98
CA LYS A 275 -12.87 18.13 7.54
C LYS A 275 -12.71 19.52 6.94
#